data_AF-A0A843J8Z0-F1
#
_entry.id   AF-A0A843J8Z0-F1
#
_cell.length_a   1.000
_cell.length_b   1.000
_cell.length_c   1.000
_cell.angle_alpha   90.00
_cell.angle_beta   90.00
_cell.angle_gamma   90.00
#
_symmetry.space_group_name_H-M   'P 1'
#
loop_
_entity.id
_entity.type
_entity.pdbx_description
1 polymer ?
#
loop_
_entity_poly.entity_id
_entity_poly.type
_entity_poly.pdbx_seq_one_letter_code
_entity_poly.pdbx_strand_id
1 'polypeptide(L)' 'KQITTLIHRLPPDLVGLIEKNDVSEAKVFESAVGFLEREYGLKVKIVKSDESSHPKARQALPFKPAILIE' A
#
# COMPACT_ATOMS: atom_id res chain seq x y z
N LYS A 1 18.57 5.77 12.07
CA LYS A 1 18.85 4.77 11.02
C LYS A 1 18.20 5.26 9.73
N GLN A 2 19.02 5.48 8.71
CA GLN A 2 18.75 6.29 7.53
C GLN A 2 17.77 5.59 6.56
N ILE A 3 16.67 6.27 6.19
CA ILE A 3 15.60 5.74 5.31
C ILE A 3 15.91 5.99 3.81
N THR A 4 17.04 6.64 3.48
CA THR A 4 17.36 7.02 2.09
C THR A 4 17.97 5.91 1.22
N THR A 5 18.13 4.68 1.72
CA THR A 5 18.80 3.59 0.95
C THR A 5 17.82 2.78 0.08
N LEU A 6 16.53 3.13 0.05
CA LEU A 6 15.50 2.44 -0.73
C LEU A 6 14.87 3.29 -1.83
N ILE A 7 15.44 4.47 -2.12
CA ILE A 7 15.08 5.23 -3.32
C ILE A 7 15.88 4.64 -4.48
N HIS A 8 15.28 3.60 -5.08
CA HIS A 8 15.39 3.15 -6.48
C HIS A 8 16.63 2.35 -6.94
N ARG A 9 16.52 1.01 -6.87
CA ARG A 9 17.07 0.08 -7.89
C ARG A 9 16.07 -0.19 -9.03
N LEU A 10 15.09 0.69 -9.23
CA LEU A 10 14.14 0.55 -10.32
C LEU A 10 14.75 1.22 -11.56
N PRO A 11 14.73 0.57 -12.73
CA PRO A 11 15.20 1.18 -13.97
C PRO A 11 14.51 2.52 -14.23
N PRO A 12 15.23 3.54 -14.74
CA PRO A 12 14.65 4.86 -15.03
C PRO A 12 13.40 4.79 -15.91
N ASP A 13 13.39 3.87 -16.88
CA ASP A 13 12.24 3.67 -17.77
C ASP A 13 10.99 3.19 -17.02
N LEU A 14 11.16 2.36 -16.00
CA LEU A 14 10.08 1.87 -15.15
C LEU A 14 9.53 2.99 -14.27
N VAL A 15 10.41 3.83 -13.73
CA VAL A 15 10.00 5.00 -12.93
C VAL A 15 9.18 5.97 -13.79
N GLY A 16 9.65 6.28 -15.01
CA GLY A 16 8.91 7.12 -15.94
C GLY A 16 7.57 6.52 -16.38
N LEU A 17 7.48 5.18 -16.46
CA LEU A 17 6.21 4.50 -16.74
C LEU A 17 5.22 4.60 -15.57
N ILE A 18 5.69 4.44 -14.33
CA ILE A 18 4.85 4.57 -13.13
C ILE A 18 4.33 6.01 -13.00
N GLU A 19 5.20 7.00 -13.24
CA GLU A 19 4.83 8.42 -13.24
C GLU A 19 3.77 8.73 -14.30
N LYS A 20 3.93 8.21 -15.53
CA LYS A 20 2.96 8.44 -16.62
C LYS A 20 1.59 7.79 -16.39
N ASN A 21 1.51 6.70 -15.65
CA ASN A 21 0.28 5.93 -15.49
C ASN A 21 -0.60 6.36 -14.30
N ASP A 22 -0.18 7.35 -13.50
CA ASP A 22 -0.92 7.88 -12.34
C ASP A 22 -1.54 6.77 -11.49
N VAL A 23 -0.69 5.85 -11.01
CA VAL A 23 -1.14 4.65 -10.30
C VAL A 23 -1.79 5.04 -8.98
N SER A 24 -3.12 4.92 -8.92
CA SER A 24 -3.87 5.16 -7.70
C SER A 24 -3.71 4.01 -6.70
N GLU A 25 -2.97 4.27 -5.62
CA GLU A 25 -2.72 3.31 -4.53
C GLU A 25 -4.02 2.68 -3.98
N ALA A 26 -5.04 3.51 -3.72
CA ALA A 26 -6.33 3.04 -3.20
C ALA A 26 -7.01 2.04 -4.15
N LYS A 27 -7.08 2.35 -5.45
CA LYS A 27 -7.69 1.46 -6.45
C LYS A 27 -6.96 0.13 -6.57
N VAL A 28 -5.62 0.16 -6.50
CA VAL A 28 -4.81 -1.07 -6.53
C VAL A 28 -5.17 -1.96 -5.35
N PHE A 29 -5.23 -1.42 -4.13
CA PHE A 29 -5.59 -2.21 -2.95
C PHE A 29 -7.04 -2.69 -2.97
N GLU A 30 -7.98 -1.84 -3.38
CA GLU A 30 -9.40 -2.21 -3.53
C GLU A 30 -9.58 -3.36 -4.52
N SER A 31 -8.87 -3.34 -5.66
CA SER A 31 -8.93 -4.41 -6.65
C SER A 31 -8.41 -5.76 -6.13
N ALA A 32 -7.50 -5.73 -5.15
CA ALA A 32 -6.91 -6.92 -4.55
C ALA A 32 -7.75 -7.54 -3.42
N VAL A 33 -8.78 -6.83 -2.91
CA VAL A 33 -9.58 -7.28 -1.75
C VAL A 33 -10.15 -8.67 -1.98
N GLY A 34 -10.85 -8.91 -3.10
CA GLY A 34 -11.49 -10.20 -3.35
C GLY A 34 -10.49 -11.37 -3.47
N PHE A 35 -9.26 -11.10 -3.93
CA PHE A 35 -8.18 -12.09 -3.90
C PHE A 35 -7.76 -12.37 -2.45
N LEU A 36 -7.46 -11.33 -1.67
CA LEU A 36 -7.01 -11.47 -0.29
C LEU A 36 -8.06 -12.15 0.59
N GLU A 37 -9.33 -11.81 0.45
CA GLU A 37 -10.42 -12.44 1.21
C GLU A 37 -10.56 -13.92 0.88
N ARG A 38 -10.42 -14.30 -0.40
CA ARG A 38 -10.50 -15.70 -0.83
C ARG A 38 -9.31 -16.52 -0.34
N GLU A 39 -8.09 -16.00 -0.50
CA GLU A 39 -6.87 -16.75 -0.14
C GLU A 39 -6.67 -16.87 1.37
N TYR A 40 -7.01 -15.83 2.13
CA TYR A 40 -6.81 -15.81 3.58
C TYR A 40 -8.07 -16.19 4.37
N GLY A 41 -9.25 -16.24 3.75
CA GLY A 41 -10.51 -16.54 4.43
C GLY A 41 -10.92 -15.48 5.47
N LEU A 42 -10.34 -14.28 5.39
CA LEU A 42 -10.56 -13.17 6.30
C LEU A 42 -11.28 -12.05 5.57
N LYS A 43 -12.12 -11.30 6.28
CA LYS A 43 -12.70 -10.07 5.74
C LYS A 43 -11.62 -8.99 5.67
N VAL A 44 -11.45 -8.39 4.51
CA VAL A 44 -10.43 -7.35 4.28
C VAL A 44 -11.12 -6.00 4.14
N LYS A 45 -10.64 -5.01 4.90
CA LYS A 45 -11.10 -3.62 4.80
C LYS A 45 -9.91 -2.73 4.51
N ILE A 46 -10.01 -1.96 3.44
CA ILE A 46 -9.05 -0.90 3.12
C ILE A 46 -9.57 0.38 3.76
N VAL A 47 -8.75 1.02 4.59
CA VAL A 47 -9.08 2.25 5.32
C VAL A 47 -7.92 3.21 5.14
N LYS A 48 -8.22 4.49 4.93
CA LYS A 48 -7.15 5.48 4.86
C LYS A 48 -6.51 5.71 6.23
N SER A 49 -5.22 6.01 6.24
CA SER A 49 -4.44 6.16 7.48
C SER A 49 -4.92 7.31 8.37
N ASP A 50 -5.45 8.37 7.77
CA ASP A 50 -6.02 9.56 8.44
C ASP A 50 -7.41 9.29 9.04
N GLU A 51 -8.14 8.31 8.51
CA GLU A 51 -9.47 7.91 9.00
C GLU A 51 -9.39 6.86 10.13
N SER A 52 -8.22 6.28 10.39
CA SER A 52 -8.04 5.24 11.41
C SER A 52 -7.45 5.80 12.71
N SER A 53 -8.16 5.59 13.83
CA SER A 53 -7.70 5.93 15.18
C SER A 53 -6.72 4.91 15.76
N HIS A 54 -6.50 3.78 15.08
CA HIS A 54 -5.65 2.71 15.59
C HIS A 54 -4.16 3.12 15.59
N PRO A 55 -3.37 2.85 16.64
CA PRO A 55 -1.96 3.27 16.72
C PRO A 55 -1.10 2.79 15.54
N LYS A 56 -1.46 1.64 14.95
CA LYS A 56 -0.77 1.04 13.80
C LYS A 56 -0.94 1.87 12.51
N ALA A 57 -1.98 2.69 12.39
CA ALA A 57 -2.21 3.56 11.23
C ALA A 57 -1.04 4.54 11.02
N ARG A 58 -0.39 4.99 12.10
CA ARG A 58 0.79 5.88 12.06
C ARG A 58 2.04 5.23 11.44
N GLN A 59 2.03 3.90 11.27
CA GLN A 59 3.13 3.15 10.65
C GLN A 59 2.94 2.95 9.14
N ALA A 60 1.78 3.35 8.59
CA ALA A 60 1.54 3.30 7.16
C ALA A 60 2.40 4.36 6.45
N LEU A 61 2.95 3.98 5.30
CA LEU A 61 3.69 4.87 4.40
C LEU A 61 3.11 4.73 2.99
N PRO A 62 3.33 5.71 2.09
CA PRO A 62 2.89 5.60 0.70
C PRO A 62 3.38 4.29 0.06
N PHE A 63 2.46 3.54 -0.55
CA PHE A 63 2.68 2.22 -1.14
C PHE A 63 3.18 1.13 -0.16
N LYS A 64 3.07 1.38 1.15
CA LYS A 64 3.41 0.42 2.21
C LYS A 64 2.38 0.51 3.34
N PRO A 65 1.28 -0.26 3.25
CA PRO A 65 0.18 -0.16 4.20
C PRO A 65 0.56 -0.76 5.57
N ALA A 66 -0.13 -0.28 6.61
CA ALA A 66 -0.10 -0.89 7.92
C ALA A 66 -1.19 -1.95 8.04
N ILE A 67 -0.81 -3.23 8.12
CA ILE A 67 -1.76 -4.35 8.17
C ILE A 67 -2.11 -4.66 9.62
N LEU A 68 -3.39 -4.66 9.97
CA LEU A 68 -3.91 -5.11 11.27
C LEU A 68 -4.72 -6.40 11.08
N ILE A 69 -4.57 -7.37 11.97
CA ILE A 69 -5.32 -8.62 12.01
C ILE A 69 -5.89 -8.73 13.42
N GLU A 70 -7.20 -8.94 13.53
CA GLU A 70 -7.97 -9.09 14.78
C GLU A 70 -8.78 -10.39 14.73
#